data_AF-A0A821GLM6-F1
#
_entry.id   AF-A0A821GLM6-F1
#
_cell.length_a   1.000
_cell.length_b   1.000
_cell.length_c   1.000
_cell.angle_alpha   90.00
_cell.angle_beta   90.00
_cell.angle_gamma   90.00
#
_symmetry.space_group_name_H-M   'P 1'
#
loop_
_entity.id
_entity.type
_entity.pdbx_description
1 polymer ?
#
loop_
_entity_poly.entity_id
_entity_poly.type
_entity_poly.pdbx_seq_one_letter_code
_entity_poly.pdbx_strand_id
1 'polypeptide(L)'
;MKIRHCALSLVGEPIMYPHINELIDLLHSKQISSFLVTNAQFPHEIRSLEPVTQLYVSVDAATKESLKKIDRPLFRDFWERFLDSLRALKDKGQRTVYRLTLVKGYNTEEIEQYAKLVELGDPDFIEVKGVTYCGDSSASHLTMANVPWHEEVVTFVQLLCDRLPQYDLACEHEHSNCILLAHNKFRVDGKWHTWIDYERFHELVTRHKATSGVETFTSLDYMAVTPDWAVLGSNERGFDPSDTRWYRKATAKKNLSGC
;
A
#
# COMPACT_ATOMS: atom_id res chain seq x y z
N MET A 1 -21.74 6.57 -16.22
CA MET A 1 -20.62 6.31 -15.30
C MET A 1 -19.80 5.16 -15.87
N LYS A 2 -18.52 5.35 -16.20
CA LYS A 2 -17.64 4.28 -16.70
C LYS A 2 -16.69 3.90 -15.56
N ILE A 3 -16.77 2.66 -15.08
CA ILE A 3 -15.87 2.14 -14.03
C ILE A 3 -14.45 2.09 -14.59
N ARG A 4 -13.48 2.57 -13.80
CA ARG A 4 -12.06 2.63 -14.19
C ARG A 4 -11.16 1.75 -13.33
N HIS A 5 -11.54 1.49 -12.09
CA HIS A 5 -10.70 0.84 -11.09
C HIS A 5 -11.52 -0.16 -10.26
N CYS A 6 -10.93 -1.30 -9.94
CA CYS A 6 -11.49 -2.31 -9.07
C CYS A 6 -10.54 -2.61 -7.91
N ALA A 7 -10.99 -2.37 -6.69
CA ALA A 7 -10.28 -2.72 -5.47
C ALA A 7 -10.81 -4.07 -4.93
N LEU A 8 -9.99 -5.10 -5.03
CA LEU A 8 -10.23 -6.43 -4.47
C LEU A 8 -9.69 -6.44 -3.04
N SER A 9 -10.41 -5.79 -2.13
CA SER A 9 -9.91 -5.52 -0.77
C SER A 9 -10.99 -5.33 0.31
N LEU A 10 -12.24 -5.74 0.06
CA LEU A 10 -13.37 -5.42 0.93
C LEU A 10 -13.42 -6.31 2.19
N VAL A 11 -13.70 -7.61 2.02
CA VAL A 11 -13.78 -8.61 3.08
C VAL A 11 -13.28 -9.94 2.53
N GLY A 12 -12.64 -10.73 3.39
CA GLY A 12 -12.07 -12.02 3.03
C GLY A 12 -10.70 -11.90 2.37
N GLU A 13 -10.22 -13.01 1.81
CA GLU A 13 -8.92 -13.09 1.15
C GLU A 13 -9.14 -13.32 -0.35
N PRO A 14 -9.03 -12.28 -1.20
CA PRO A 14 -9.41 -12.36 -2.61
C PRO A 14 -8.56 -13.35 -3.40
N ILE A 15 -7.29 -13.55 -3.01
CA ILE A 15 -6.38 -14.45 -3.72
C ILE A 15 -6.74 -15.93 -3.56
N MET A 16 -7.59 -16.26 -2.58
CA MET A 16 -8.13 -17.62 -2.41
C MET A 16 -9.22 -17.96 -3.45
N TYR A 17 -9.76 -16.98 -4.18
CA TYR A 17 -10.80 -17.24 -5.16
C TYR A 17 -10.24 -18.07 -6.33
N PRO A 18 -10.79 -19.27 -6.63
CA PRO A 18 -10.20 -20.17 -7.63
C PRO A 18 -10.09 -19.59 -9.04
N HIS A 19 -10.94 -18.59 -9.37
CA HIS A 19 -10.96 -17.94 -10.67
C HIS A 19 -10.42 -16.50 -10.59
N ILE A 20 -9.51 -16.21 -9.65
CA ILE A 20 -8.96 -14.85 -9.47
C ILE A 20 -8.27 -14.33 -10.74
N ASN A 21 -7.52 -15.17 -11.44
CA ASN A 21 -6.86 -14.80 -12.68
C ASN A 21 -7.88 -14.52 -13.82
N GLU A 22 -8.94 -15.34 -13.93
CA GLU A 22 -10.02 -15.10 -14.89
C GLU A 22 -10.76 -13.78 -14.61
N LEU A 23 -10.95 -13.44 -13.33
CA LEU A 23 -11.54 -12.17 -12.92
C LEU A 23 -10.64 -10.99 -13.28
N ILE A 24 -9.34 -11.06 -12.98
CA ILE A 24 -8.36 -10.03 -13.33
C ILE A 24 -8.34 -9.79 -14.84
N ASP A 25 -8.30 -10.87 -15.61
CA ASP A 25 -8.38 -10.85 -17.06
C ASP A 25 -9.64 -10.16 -17.59
N LEU A 26 -10.79 -10.48 -16.99
CA LEU A 26 -12.06 -9.85 -17.37
C LEU A 26 -12.05 -8.35 -17.10
N LEU A 27 -11.48 -7.92 -15.95
CA LEU A 27 -11.34 -6.49 -15.62
C LEU A 27 -10.45 -5.78 -16.65
N HIS A 28 -9.28 -6.35 -16.96
CA HIS A 28 -8.32 -5.73 -17.88
C HIS A 28 -8.83 -5.68 -19.32
N SER A 29 -9.57 -6.71 -19.77
CA SER A 29 -10.25 -6.69 -21.08
C SER A 29 -11.24 -5.52 -21.23
N LYS A 30 -11.73 -4.99 -20.10
CA LYS A 30 -12.64 -3.85 -20.03
C LYS A 30 -11.94 -2.53 -19.69
N GLN A 31 -10.59 -2.52 -19.66
CA GLN A 31 -9.79 -1.35 -19.28
C GLN A 31 -10.13 -0.86 -17.87
N ILE A 32 -10.31 -1.82 -16.94
CA ILE A 32 -10.50 -1.57 -15.51
C ILE A 32 -9.22 -2.02 -14.80
N SER A 33 -8.53 -1.12 -14.12
CA SER A 33 -7.32 -1.45 -13.38
C SER A 33 -7.65 -2.25 -12.11
N SER A 34 -6.72 -3.10 -11.65
CA SER A 34 -6.94 -4.01 -10.50
C SER A 34 -5.96 -3.73 -9.36
N PHE A 35 -6.52 -3.54 -8.17
CA PHE A 35 -5.78 -3.40 -6.91
C PHE A 35 -6.15 -4.57 -6.02
N LEU A 36 -5.23 -5.51 -5.80
CA LEU A 36 -5.49 -6.71 -5.00
C LEU A 36 -4.77 -6.60 -3.67
N VAL A 37 -5.48 -6.84 -2.57
CA VAL A 37 -4.90 -6.88 -1.22
C VAL A 37 -4.92 -8.30 -0.70
N THR A 38 -3.80 -8.77 -0.16
CA THR A 38 -3.68 -10.08 0.49
C THR A 38 -3.05 -9.94 1.88
N ASN A 39 -3.38 -10.87 2.79
CA ASN A 39 -2.78 -10.97 4.12
C ASN A 39 -1.42 -11.71 4.14
N ALA A 40 -0.83 -11.98 2.97
CA ALA A 40 0.43 -12.71 2.84
C ALA A 40 0.41 -14.12 3.44
N GLN A 41 -0.76 -14.77 3.48
CA GLN A 41 -0.81 -16.16 3.88
C GLN A 41 -0.71 -17.13 2.71
N PHE A 42 -0.76 -16.71 1.45
CA PHE A 42 -0.94 -17.58 0.27
C PHE A 42 0.20 -17.46 -0.75
N PRO A 43 1.42 -17.93 -0.42
CA PRO A 43 2.60 -17.66 -1.24
C PRO A 43 2.58 -18.39 -2.59
N HIS A 44 1.88 -19.52 -2.72
CA HIS A 44 1.74 -20.20 -4.02
C HIS A 44 0.85 -19.38 -4.95
N GLU A 45 -0.28 -18.91 -4.43
CA GLU A 45 -1.26 -18.11 -5.15
C GLU A 45 -0.66 -16.77 -5.61
N ILE A 46 0.18 -16.14 -4.78
CA ILE A 46 0.94 -14.94 -5.17
C ILE A 46 1.84 -15.22 -6.38
N ARG A 47 2.55 -16.36 -6.39
CA ARG A 47 3.43 -16.72 -7.52
C ARG A 47 2.64 -17.00 -8.79
N SER A 48 1.49 -17.66 -8.69
CA SER A 48 0.62 -17.97 -9.84
C SER A 48 -0.29 -16.82 -10.27
N LEU A 49 -0.32 -15.71 -9.52
CA LEU A 49 -1.19 -14.57 -9.83
C LEU A 49 -0.72 -13.91 -11.13
N GLU A 50 -1.63 -13.78 -12.09
CA GLU A 50 -1.41 -13.02 -13.32
C GLU A 50 -1.13 -11.53 -12.99
N PRO A 51 -0.53 -10.75 -13.92
CA PRO A 51 -0.26 -9.34 -13.69
C PRO A 51 -1.49 -8.58 -13.20
N VAL A 52 -1.38 -7.91 -12.04
CA VAL A 52 -2.35 -6.93 -11.54
C VAL A 52 -1.78 -5.52 -11.69
N THR A 53 -2.62 -4.48 -11.61
CA THR A 53 -2.10 -3.10 -11.67
C THR A 53 -1.23 -2.79 -10.46
N GLN A 54 -1.67 -3.22 -9.27
CA GLN A 54 -0.93 -3.10 -8.02
C GLN A 54 -1.32 -4.21 -7.04
N LEU A 55 -0.32 -4.86 -6.47
CA LEU A 55 -0.47 -5.92 -5.46
C LEU A 55 -0.06 -5.39 -4.09
N TYR A 56 -0.97 -5.51 -3.14
CA TYR A 56 -0.78 -5.10 -1.76
C TYR A 56 -0.63 -6.33 -0.86
N VAL A 57 0.32 -6.25 0.06
CA VAL A 57 0.37 -7.07 1.27
C VAL A 57 0.07 -6.19 2.47
N SER A 58 -0.89 -6.61 3.29
CA SER A 58 -1.07 -6.03 4.62
C SER A 58 0.02 -6.57 5.55
N VAL A 59 0.83 -5.69 6.13
CA VAL A 59 1.88 -6.04 7.10
C VAL A 59 1.49 -5.44 8.44
N ASP A 60 0.73 -6.21 9.23
CA ASP A 60 0.16 -5.73 10.49
C ASP A 60 1.08 -5.93 11.70
N ALA A 61 2.15 -6.72 11.54
CA ALA A 61 3.15 -6.98 12.57
C ALA A 61 4.52 -7.31 11.97
N ALA A 62 5.60 -7.06 12.73
CA ALA A 62 6.96 -7.33 12.27
C ALA A 62 7.63 -8.58 12.87
N THR A 63 6.98 -9.22 13.84
CA THR A 63 7.47 -10.45 14.50
C THR A 63 6.43 -11.57 14.47
N LYS A 64 6.88 -12.82 14.62
CA LYS A 64 6.00 -14.00 14.68
C LYS A 64 5.00 -13.90 15.83
N GLU A 65 5.46 -13.42 16.98
CA GLU A 65 4.69 -13.26 18.20
C GLU A 65 3.61 -12.18 18.03
N SER A 66 3.99 -11.01 17.49
CA SER A 66 3.05 -9.91 17.26
C SER A 66 2.04 -10.25 16.16
N LEU A 67 2.47 -10.89 15.08
CA LEU A 67 1.56 -11.33 14.00
C LEU A 67 0.52 -12.32 14.54
N LYS A 68 0.95 -13.29 15.36
CA LYS A 68 0.02 -14.23 16.00
C LYS A 68 -1.00 -13.53 16.91
N LYS A 69 -0.56 -12.50 17.64
CA LYS A 69 -1.41 -11.76 18.58
C LYS A 69 -2.43 -10.88 17.87
N ILE A 70 -2.02 -10.20 16.80
CA ILE A 70 -2.83 -9.24 16.05
C ILE A 70 -3.74 -9.97 15.06
N ASP A 71 -3.18 -10.79 14.17
CA ASP A 71 -3.92 -11.35 13.02
C ASP A 71 -4.67 -12.63 13.36
N ARG A 72 -4.31 -13.29 14.47
CA ARG A 72 -4.89 -14.58 14.89
C ARG A 72 -4.98 -15.58 13.73
N PRO A 73 -3.84 -15.88 13.07
CA PRO A 73 -3.82 -16.61 11.82
C PRO A 73 -4.34 -18.04 11.98
N LEU A 74 -4.99 -18.54 10.91
CA LEU A 74 -5.59 -19.88 10.89
C LEU A 74 -4.56 -21.00 10.70
N PHE A 75 -3.49 -20.71 9.96
CA PHE A 75 -2.45 -21.68 9.61
C PHE A 75 -1.42 -21.85 10.74
N ARG A 76 -0.89 -23.06 10.92
CA ARG A 76 0.15 -23.31 11.95
C ARG A 76 1.52 -22.78 11.53
N ASP A 77 1.79 -22.83 10.23
CA ASP A 77 2.96 -22.33 9.50
C ASP A 77 2.79 -20.88 9.02
N PHE A 78 1.96 -20.10 9.73
CA PHE A 78 1.56 -18.76 9.29
C PHE A 78 2.75 -17.82 9.04
N TRP A 79 3.79 -17.91 9.87
CA TRP A 79 4.97 -17.04 9.79
C TRP A 79 5.85 -17.41 8.61
N GLU A 80 6.04 -18.69 8.38
CA GLU A 80 6.79 -19.21 7.24
C GLU A 80 6.09 -18.84 5.93
N ARG A 81 4.76 -18.99 5.87
CA ARG A 81 3.92 -18.51 4.76
C ARG A 81 4.00 -17.00 4.53
N PHE A 82 4.04 -16.24 5.61
CA PHE A 82 4.19 -14.79 5.57
C PHE A 82 5.51 -14.39 4.92
N LEU A 83 6.64 -14.91 5.43
CA LEU A 83 7.96 -14.64 4.85
C LEU A 83 8.07 -15.10 3.39
N ASP A 84 7.51 -16.26 3.05
CA ASP A 84 7.50 -16.75 1.67
C ASP A 84 6.63 -15.91 0.73
N SER A 85 5.57 -15.30 1.24
CA SER A 85 4.72 -14.38 0.49
C SER A 85 5.45 -13.05 0.22
N LEU A 86 6.23 -12.56 1.18
CA LEU A 86 7.09 -11.39 0.99
C LEU A 86 8.15 -11.63 -0.08
N ARG A 87 8.80 -12.81 -0.04
CA ARG A 87 9.74 -13.23 -1.11
C ARG A 87 9.04 -13.35 -2.46
N ALA A 88 7.85 -13.95 -2.49
CA ALA A 88 7.07 -14.07 -3.72
C ALA A 88 6.65 -12.71 -4.29
N LEU A 89 6.43 -11.70 -3.44
CA LEU A 89 6.17 -10.33 -3.86
C LEU A 89 7.37 -9.71 -4.58
N LYS A 90 8.59 -9.92 -4.08
CA LYS A 90 9.82 -9.43 -4.70
C LYS A 90 9.97 -9.87 -6.16
N ASP A 91 9.57 -11.11 -6.43
CA ASP A 91 9.67 -11.70 -7.77
C ASP A 91 8.54 -11.25 -8.71
N LYS A 92 7.58 -10.44 -8.25
CA LYS A 92 6.54 -9.87 -9.11
C LYS A 92 7.12 -8.72 -9.92
N GLY A 93 6.84 -8.73 -11.23
CA GLY A 93 7.20 -7.60 -12.09
C GLY A 93 6.32 -6.37 -11.85
N GLN A 94 5.05 -6.57 -11.47
CA GLN A 94 4.09 -5.48 -11.29
C GLN A 94 4.26 -4.76 -9.96
N ARG A 95 3.62 -3.59 -9.83
CA ARG A 95 3.72 -2.73 -8.64
C ARG A 95 3.36 -3.46 -7.36
N THR A 96 4.28 -3.47 -6.41
CA THR A 96 4.08 -4.09 -5.09
C THR A 96 4.06 -3.06 -3.97
N VAL A 97 3.16 -3.26 -3.00
CA VAL A 97 3.00 -2.33 -1.88
C VAL A 97 2.90 -3.09 -0.58
N TYR A 98 3.70 -2.69 0.39
CA TYR A 98 3.45 -3.05 1.78
C TYR A 98 2.56 -2.00 2.40
N ARG A 99 1.42 -2.41 2.96
CA ARG A 99 0.53 -1.53 3.69
C ARG A 99 0.63 -1.83 5.17
N LEU A 100 1.20 -0.89 5.92
CA LEU A 100 1.42 -0.98 7.36
C LEU A 100 0.35 -0.16 8.06
N THR A 101 -0.32 -0.76 9.03
CA THR A 101 -1.25 -0.05 9.90
C THR A 101 -0.53 0.38 11.18
N LEU A 102 -0.31 1.69 11.33
CA LEU A 102 0.33 2.24 12.53
C LEU A 102 -0.70 2.40 13.66
N VAL A 103 -0.45 1.69 14.75
CA VAL A 103 -1.18 1.78 16.02
C VAL A 103 -0.27 2.41 17.06
N LYS A 104 -0.70 3.53 17.63
CA LYS A 104 0.08 4.24 18.64
C LYS A 104 0.34 3.34 19.86
N GLY A 105 1.63 3.24 20.23
CA GLY A 105 2.11 2.46 21.36
C GLY A 105 2.38 0.97 21.07
N TYR A 106 2.31 0.53 19.81
CA TYR A 106 2.59 -0.86 19.43
C TYR A 106 3.74 -1.00 18.45
N ASN A 107 3.69 -0.35 17.28
CA ASN A 107 4.62 -0.66 16.18
C ASN A 107 6.04 -0.10 16.38
N THR A 108 6.22 0.98 17.15
CA THR A 108 7.51 1.68 17.28
C THR A 108 8.60 0.80 17.91
N GLU A 109 8.23 -0.18 18.73
CA GLU A 109 9.18 -1.11 19.36
C GLU A 109 9.79 -2.10 18.37
N GLU A 110 9.15 -2.33 17.22
CA GLU A 110 9.54 -3.35 16.24
C GLU A 110 10.16 -2.77 14.95
N ILE A 111 10.66 -1.53 14.99
CA ILE A 111 11.08 -0.81 13.78
C ILE A 111 12.21 -1.52 13.02
N GLU A 112 13.17 -2.11 13.73
CA GLU A 112 14.27 -2.90 13.14
C GLU A 112 13.74 -4.15 12.44
N GLN A 113 12.67 -4.74 12.97
CA GLN A 113 12.04 -5.92 12.40
C GLN A 113 11.23 -5.55 11.16
N TYR A 114 10.54 -4.41 11.14
CA TYR A 114 9.89 -3.90 9.93
C TYR A 114 10.92 -3.67 8.82
N ALA A 115 12.05 -3.04 9.13
CA ALA A 115 13.12 -2.83 8.15
C ALA A 115 13.60 -4.15 7.53
N LYS A 116 13.82 -5.19 8.35
CA LYS A 116 14.19 -6.53 7.86
C LYS A 116 13.14 -7.17 6.96
N LEU A 117 11.84 -6.97 7.23
CA LEU A 117 10.77 -7.48 6.37
C LEU A 117 10.71 -6.75 5.03
N VAL A 118 10.96 -5.44 5.04
CA VAL A 118 11.07 -4.64 3.82
C VAL A 118 12.28 -5.10 3.01
N GLU A 119 13.45 -5.26 3.61
CA GLU A 119 14.65 -5.78 2.92
C GLU A 119 14.41 -7.18 2.32
N LEU A 120 13.62 -8.02 2.99
CA LEU A 120 13.31 -9.36 2.52
C LEU A 120 12.51 -9.39 1.21
N GLY A 121 11.46 -8.57 1.11
CA GLY A 121 10.56 -8.59 -0.05
C GLY A 121 10.68 -7.40 -1.00
N ASP A 122 11.49 -6.40 -0.65
CA ASP A 122 11.91 -5.29 -1.52
C ASP A 122 10.75 -4.65 -2.32
N PRO A 123 9.64 -4.26 -1.66
CA PRO A 123 8.46 -3.76 -2.35
C PRO A 123 8.73 -2.43 -3.07
N ASP A 124 7.95 -2.10 -4.09
CA ASP A 124 8.07 -0.79 -4.75
C ASP A 124 7.72 0.37 -3.80
N PHE A 125 6.70 0.15 -2.96
CA PHE A 125 6.16 1.16 -2.07
C PHE A 125 5.85 0.60 -0.68
N ILE A 126 5.90 1.50 0.30
CA ILE A 126 5.48 1.23 1.67
C ILE A 126 4.49 2.32 2.06
N GLU A 127 3.22 1.95 2.17
CA GLU A 127 2.15 2.81 2.64
C GLU A 127 2.01 2.63 4.15
N VAL A 128 2.31 3.67 4.93
CA VAL A 128 2.09 3.67 6.37
C VAL A 128 0.88 4.52 6.69
N LYS A 129 -0.17 3.86 7.20
CA LYS A 129 -1.44 4.49 7.51
C LYS A 129 -1.75 4.40 8.99
N GLY A 130 -2.06 5.53 9.63
CA GLY A 130 -2.54 5.55 11.00
C GLY A 130 -3.89 4.83 11.13
N VAL A 131 -4.02 4.00 12.16
CA VAL A 131 -5.28 3.29 12.44
C VAL A 131 -6.43 4.27 12.63
N THR A 132 -7.58 3.98 12.01
CA THR A 132 -8.81 4.73 12.26
C THR A 132 -9.68 3.97 13.24
N TYR A 133 -10.20 4.66 14.25
CA TYR A 133 -11.13 4.06 15.21
C TYR A 133 -12.51 3.86 14.59
N CYS A 134 -12.97 2.61 14.53
CA CYS A 134 -14.25 2.22 13.93
C CYS A 134 -15.38 1.97 14.96
N GLY A 135 -15.17 2.37 16.22
CA GLY A 135 -16.12 2.14 17.32
C GLY A 135 -15.76 0.95 18.21
N ASP A 136 -16.47 0.83 19.33
CA ASP A 136 -16.28 -0.26 20.30
C ASP A 136 -16.81 -1.56 19.70
N SER A 137 -15.95 -2.57 19.59
CA SER A 137 -16.35 -3.93 19.25
C SER A 137 -15.83 -4.88 20.32
N SER A 138 -16.59 -5.94 20.62
CA SER A 138 -16.17 -6.98 21.56
C SER A 138 -14.88 -7.72 21.14
N ALA A 139 -14.46 -7.55 19.89
CA ALA A 139 -13.29 -8.18 19.30
C ALA A 139 -12.01 -7.32 19.33
N SER A 140 -12.10 -6.02 19.62
CA SER A 140 -10.98 -5.09 19.57
C SER A 140 -10.78 -4.34 20.89
N HIS A 141 -9.52 -4.25 21.34
CA HIS A 141 -9.12 -3.45 22.50
C HIS A 141 -8.62 -2.05 22.11
N LEU A 142 -8.74 -1.67 20.83
CA LEU A 142 -8.31 -0.37 20.34
C LEU A 142 -9.24 0.73 20.85
N THR A 143 -8.64 1.82 21.32
CA THR A 143 -9.36 3.02 21.75
C THR A 143 -8.94 4.21 20.90
N MET A 144 -9.62 5.34 21.05
CA MET A 144 -9.20 6.61 20.43
C MET A 144 -7.76 7.02 20.80
N ALA A 145 -7.24 6.60 21.95
CA ALA A 145 -5.86 6.88 22.35
C ALA A 145 -4.82 6.14 21.49
N ASN A 146 -5.23 5.11 20.76
CA ASN A 146 -4.36 4.34 19.87
C ASN A 146 -4.31 4.90 18.44
N VAL A 147 -5.15 5.90 18.12
CA VAL A 147 -5.12 6.59 16.83
C VAL A 147 -3.94 7.58 16.84
N PRO A 148 -2.91 7.41 15.98
CA PRO A 148 -1.80 8.34 15.94
C PRO A 148 -2.20 9.65 15.27
N TRP A 149 -1.61 10.75 15.70
CA TRP A 149 -1.61 12.00 14.95
C TRP A 149 -0.75 11.88 13.69
N HIS A 150 -0.98 12.75 12.72
CA HIS A 150 -0.23 12.70 11.47
C HIS A 150 1.28 12.92 11.64
N GLU A 151 1.66 13.84 12.53
CA GLU A 151 3.07 14.04 12.89
C GLU A 151 3.71 12.79 13.53
N GLU A 152 2.93 11.98 14.24
CA GLU A 152 3.40 10.70 14.80
C GLU A 152 3.62 9.65 13.70
N VAL A 153 2.76 9.64 12.67
CA VAL A 153 2.96 8.80 11.47
C VAL A 153 4.22 9.24 10.73
N VAL A 154 4.41 10.56 10.50
CA VAL A 154 5.61 11.11 9.85
C VAL A 154 6.87 10.72 10.62
N THR A 155 6.85 10.87 11.95
CA THR A 155 7.99 10.52 12.81
C THR A 155 8.33 9.03 12.72
N PHE A 156 7.33 8.15 12.79
CA PHE A 156 7.54 6.71 12.63
C PHE A 156 8.14 6.37 11.25
N VAL A 157 7.61 6.99 10.20
CA VAL A 157 8.06 6.76 8.83
C VAL A 157 9.49 7.26 8.61
N GLN A 158 9.86 8.42 9.17
CA GLN A 158 11.24 8.89 9.10
C GLN A 158 12.19 7.89 9.76
N LEU A 159 11.85 7.41 10.97
CA LEU A 159 12.66 6.43 11.66
C LEU A 159 12.77 5.11 10.87
N LEU A 160 11.71 4.69 10.17
CA LEU A 160 11.75 3.50 9.31
C LEU A 160 12.63 3.75 8.08
N CYS A 161 12.49 4.92 7.46
CA CYS A 161 13.27 5.34 6.30
C CYS A 161 14.77 5.42 6.60
N ASP A 162 15.15 5.88 7.80
CA ASP A 162 16.55 5.95 8.23
C ASP A 162 17.26 4.58 8.23
N ARG A 163 16.50 3.48 8.24
CA ARG A 163 16.99 2.10 8.16
C ARG A 163 16.91 1.50 6.77
N LEU A 164 16.31 2.21 5.81
CA LEU A 164 16.00 1.74 4.48
C LEU A 164 16.69 2.63 3.44
N PRO A 165 18.00 2.46 3.18
CA PRO A 165 18.77 3.38 2.32
C PRO A 165 18.29 3.41 0.85
N GLN A 166 17.50 2.43 0.42
CA GLN A 166 16.92 2.36 -0.92
C GLN A 166 15.55 3.03 -1.03
N TYR A 167 15.00 3.54 0.08
CA TYR A 167 13.69 4.16 0.14
C TYR A 167 13.81 5.59 0.63
N ASP A 168 12.85 6.42 0.24
CA ASP A 168 12.73 7.79 0.70
C ASP A 168 11.24 8.18 0.75
N LEU A 169 10.91 9.22 1.50
CA LEU A 169 9.53 9.67 1.67
C LEU A 169 9.08 10.38 0.38
N ALA A 170 8.07 9.83 -0.28
CA ALA A 170 7.61 10.33 -1.58
C ALA A 170 6.40 11.25 -1.43
N CYS A 171 5.39 10.81 -0.70
CA CYS A 171 4.09 11.48 -0.64
C CYS A 171 3.50 11.48 0.77
N GLU A 172 2.66 12.46 1.06
CA GLU A 172 1.76 12.45 2.22
C GLU A 172 0.31 12.56 1.77
N HIS A 173 -0.61 12.09 2.61
CA HIS A 173 -2.03 12.42 2.52
C HIS A 173 -2.56 12.65 3.94
N GLU A 174 -2.41 13.88 4.43
CA GLU A 174 -2.71 14.28 5.81
C GLU A 174 -4.13 13.89 6.21
N HIS A 175 -5.11 14.12 5.31
CA HIS A 175 -6.52 13.86 5.61
C HIS A 175 -6.82 12.38 5.91
N SER A 176 -6.05 11.47 5.31
CA SER A 176 -6.19 10.01 5.52
C SER A 176 -5.15 9.45 6.48
N ASN A 177 -4.33 10.34 7.07
CA ASN A 177 -3.24 9.99 7.96
C ASN A 177 -2.27 8.96 7.38
N CYS A 178 -1.84 9.20 6.13
CA CYS A 178 -1.02 8.25 5.37
C CYS A 178 0.26 8.93 4.87
N ILE A 179 1.36 8.18 4.88
CA ILE A 179 2.63 8.55 4.24
C ILE A 179 3.05 7.39 3.33
N LEU A 180 3.59 7.74 2.17
CA LEU A 180 4.14 6.80 1.20
C LEU A 180 5.66 6.91 1.18
N LEU A 181 6.37 5.83 1.52
CA LEU A 181 7.76 5.67 1.10
C LEU A 181 7.78 5.00 -0.27
N ALA A 182 8.71 5.40 -1.12
CA ALA A 182 8.93 4.79 -2.42
C ALA A 182 10.39 4.36 -2.56
N HIS A 183 10.61 3.25 -3.28
CA HIS A 183 11.96 2.86 -3.66
C HIS A 183 12.57 3.91 -4.59
N ASN A 184 13.86 4.21 -4.43
CA ASN A 184 14.60 5.23 -5.18
C ASN A 184 14.59 5.05 -6.71
N LYS A 185 14.18 3.87 -7.21
CA LYS A 185 14.03 3.60 -8.65
C LYS A 185 12.86 4.37 -9.28
N PHE A 186 11.92 4.84 -8.44
CA PHE A 186 10.83 5.73 -8.85
C PHE A 186 11.22 7.21 -8.75
N ARG A 187 12.48 7.54 -8.48
CA ARG A 187 12.98 8.92 -8.48
C ARG A 187 13.83 9.16 -9.72
N VAL A 188 13.23 9.80 -10.73
CA VAL A 188 13.86 10.06 -12.03
C VAL A 188 14.06 11.56 -12.17
N ASP A 189 15.29 11.99 -12.51
CA ASP A 189 15.65 13.40 -12.67
C ASP A 189 15.23 14.30 -11.49
N GLY A 190 15.33 13.76 -10.27
CA GLY A 190 14.98 14.47 -9.03
C GLY A 190 13.48 14.55 -8.75
N LYS A 191 12.62 13.95 -9.58
CA LYS A 191 11.17 13.90 -9.39
C LYS A 191 10.69 12.51 -9.04
N TRP A 192 9.64 12.44 -8.22
CA TRP A 192 8.96 11.19 -7.92
C TRP A 192 8.05 10.78 -9.09
N HIS A 193 8.03 9.48 -9.38
CA HIS A 193 7.19 8.82 -10.38
C HIS A 193 6.33 7.74 -9.70
N THR A 194 5.64 8.11 -8.62
CA THR A 194 4.83 7.18 -7.84
C THR A 194 3.41 7.01 -8.38
N TRP A 195 3.02 7.72 -9.45
CA TRP A 195 1.69 7.60 -10.07
C TRP A 195 1.69 6.46 -11.10
N ILE A 196 0.49 6.08 -11.55
CA ILE A 196 0.28 4.98 -12.49
C ILE A 196 -0.17 5.56 -13.82
N ASP A 197 0.57 5.26 -14.89
CA ASP A 197 0.08 5.43 -16.25
C ASP A 197 -0.83 4.23 -16.58
N TYR A 198 -2.14 4.41 -16.37
CA TYR A 198 -3.12 3.35 -16.57
C TYR A 198 -3.27 2.95 -18.05
N GLU A 199 -3.12 3.90 -18.98
CA GLU A 199 -3.21 3.60 -20.41
C GLU A 199 -2.03 2.71 -20.79
N ARG A 200 -0.82 3.08 -20.35
CA ARG A 200 0.38 2.28 -20.56
C ARG A 200 0.31 0.91 -19.90
N PHE A 201 -0.19 0.82 -18.66
CA PHE A 201 -0.42 -0.47 -18.00
C PHE A 201 -1.32 -1.38 -18.84
N HIS A 202 -2.42 -0.85 -19.36
CA HIS A 202 -3.37 -1.64 -20.16
C HIS A 202 -2.78 -2.11 -21.50
N GLU A 203 -1.94 -1.30 -22.15
CA GLU A 203 -1.17 -1.72 -23.32
C GLU A 203 -0.23 -2.87 -22.99
N LEU A 204 0.52 -2.75 -21.89
CA LEU A 204 1.52 -3.75 -21.47
C LEU A 204 0.87 -5.08 -21.11
N VAL A 205 -0.20 -5.07 -20.29
CA VAL A 205 -0.88 -6.31 -19.90
C VAL A 205 -1.57 -6.99 -21.09
N THR A 206 -2.08 -6.21 -22.05
CA THR A 206 -2.66 -6.75 -23.28
C THR A 206 -1.61 -7.48 -24.13
N ARG A 207 -0.41 -6.89 -24.29
CA ARG A 207 0.70 -7.52 -25.02
C ARG A 207 1.26 -8.74 -24.30
N HIS A 208 1.43 -8.66 -22.99
CA HIS A 208 1.82 -9.78 -22.15
C HIS A 208 0.90 -10.98 -22.37
N LYS A 209 -0.42 -10.75 -22.34
CA LYS A 209 -1.42 -11.80 -22.58
C LYS A 209 -1.39 -12.32 -24.01
N ALA A 210 -1.33 -11.44 -25.01
CA ALA A 210 -1.31 -11.82 -26.43
C ALA A 210 -0.10 -12.69 -26.80
N THR A 211 1.00 -12.54 -26.05
CA THR A 211 2.23 -13.33 -26.23
C THR A 211 2.36 -14.48 -25.25
N SER A 212 1.30 -14.81 -24.50
CA SER A 212 1.31 -15.86 -23.47
C SER A 212 2.47 -15.73 -22.48
N GLY A 213 2.76 -14.50 -22.07
CA GLY A 213 3.77 -14.18 -21.07
C GLY A 213 5.21 -14.00 -21.59
N VAL A 214 5.44 -14.09 -22.91
CA VAL A 214 6.78 -13.88 -23.49
C VAL A 214 7.21 -12.42 -23.40
N GLU A 215 6.33 -11.46 -23.74
CA GLU A 215 6.57 -10.04 -23.47
C GLU A 215 6.28 -9.74 -21.99
N THR A 216 7.32 -9.45 -21.22
CA THR A 216 7.21 -9.07 -19.81
C THR A 216 7.31 -7.56 -19.63
N PHE A 217 6.87 -7.08 -18.47
CA PHE A 217 6.96 -5.68 -18.09
C PHE A 217 7.08 -5.56 -16.57
N THR A 218 7.59 -4.43 -16.13
CA THR A 218 7.83 -4.09 -14.73
C THR A 218 7.02 -2.88 -14.30
N SER A 219 6.99 -2.62 -12.99
CA SER A 219 6.38 -1.43 -12.41
C SER A 219 6.93 -0.09 -12.94
N LEU A 220 8.16 -0.09 -13.45
CA LEU A 220 8.80 1.09 -14.04
C LEU A 220 8.26 1.41 -15.44
N ASP A 221 7.73 0.43 -16.17
CA ASP A 221 7.26 0.61 -17.55
C ASP A 221 5.94 1.40 -17.65
N TYR A 222 5.26 1.60 -16.53
CA TYR A 222 3.97 2.30 -16.43
C TYR A 222 3.92 3.25 -15.21
N MET A 223 5.08 3.76 -14.80
CA MET A 223 5.16 4.82 -13.79
C MET A 223 4.88 6.20 -14.40
N ALA A 224 4.15 7.03 -13.68
CA ALA A 224 3.84 8.41 -14.05
C ALA A 224 4.34 9.37 -12.97
N VAL A 225 4.64 10.61 -13.37
CA VAL A 225 5.13 11.68 -12.49
C VAL A 225 4.12 11.90 -11.35
N THR A 226 4.63 11.94 -10.13
CA THR A 226 3.88 12.31 -8.93
C THR A 226 3.43 13.76 -9.04
N PRO A 227 2.13 14.07 -8.89
CA PRO A 227 1.64 15.45 -8.86
C PRO A 227 2.28 16.25 -7.73
N ASP A 228 2.61 17.51 -7.99
CA ASP A 228 3.33 18.36 -7.03
C ASP A 228 2.57 18.53 -5.71
N TRP A 229 1.22 18.55 -5.75
CA TRP A 229 0.38 18.63 -4.56
C TRP A 229 0.41 17.36 -3.69
N ALA A 230 0.88 16.23 -4.22
CA ALA A 230 0.96 14.97 -3.51
C ALA A 230 2.31 14.70 -2.86
N VAL A 231 3.36 15.37 -3.34
CA VAL A 231 4.72 15.22 -2.81
C VAL A 231 4.75 15.65 -1.34
N LEU A 232 5.52 14.94 -0.52
CA LEU A 232 5.71 15.30 0.89
C LEU A 232 6.16 16.77 1.03
N GLY A 233 5.53 17.51 1.92
CA GLY A 233 5.83 18.92 2.18
C GLY A 233 5.16 19.90 1.22
N SER A 234 4.28 19.44 0.33
CA SER A 234 3.42 20.32 -0.46
C SER A 234 2.46 21.11 0.44
N ASN A 235 1.98 22.26 -0.06
CA ASN A 235 1.00 23.07 0.69
C ASN A 235 -0.34 22.34 0.85
N GLU A 236 -0.68 21.51 -0.14
CA GLU A 236 -1.90 20.72 -0.20
C GLU A 236 -1.86 19.48 0.70
N ARG A 237 -0.65 19.05 1.11
CA ARG A 237 -0.42 17.88 1.95
C ARG A 237 -1.12 16.62 1.45
N GLY A 238 -1.10 16.41 0.14
CA GLY A 238 -1.74 15.29 -0.52
C GLY A 238 -3.20 15.45 -0.87
N PHE A 239 -3.87 16.54 -0.46
CA PHE A 239 -5.26 16.74 -0.80
C PHE A 239 -5.37 17.23 -2.25
N ASP A 240 -6.07 16.49 -3.11
CA ASP A 240 -6.23 16.87 -4.52
C ASP A 240 -6.91 18.25 -4.63
N PRO A 241 -6.30 19.24 -5.33
CA PRO A 241 -6.88 20.57 -5.50
C PRO A 241 -8.26 20.60 -6.19
N SER A 242 -8.60 19.54 -6.92
CA SER A 242 -9.91 19.40 -7.56
C SER A 242 -11.02 18.95 -6.59
N ASP A 243 -10.65 18.41 -5.42
CA ASP A 243 -11.58 17.99 -4.38
C ASP A 243 -11.97 19.16 -3.46
N THR A 244 -13.15 19.03 -2.84
CA THR A 244 -13.64 20.02 -1.86
C THR A 244 -13.49 19.49 -0.44
N ARG A 245 -12.64 20.14 0.37
CA ARG A 245 -12.44 19.78 1.77
C ARG A 245 -13.63 20.20 2.64
N TRP A 246 -14.29 19.22 3.24
CA TRP A 246 -15.42 19.47 4.15
C TRP A 246 -14.93 19.56 5.60
N TYR A 247 -15.00 20.77 6.17
CA TYR A 247 -14.70 21.00 7.57
C TYR A 247 -15.96 20.91 8.42
N ARG A 248 -15.88 20.21 9.56
CA ARG A 248 -16.94 20.29 10.58
C ARG A 248 -17.04 21.75 11.07
N LYS A 249 -18.27 22.23 11.35
CA LYS A 249 -18.58 23.64 11.67
C LYS A 249 -17.68 24.29 12.75
N ALA A 250 -17.11 23.51 13.68
CA ALA A 250 -16.19 24.01 14.70
C ALA A 250 -14.77 24.29 14.16
N THR A 251 -14.31 23.53 13.17
CA THR A 251 -12.96 23.66 12.59
C THR A 251 -12.87 24.83 11.59
N ALA A 252 -13.97 25.12 10.88
CA ALA A 252 -14.03 26.27 9.97
C ALA A 252 -13.73 27.62 10.67
N LYS A 253 -14.04 27.75 11.97
CA LYS A 253 -13.73 28.96 12.74
C LYS A 253 -12.23 29.16 13.03
N LYS A 254 -11.42 28.11 13.05
CA LYS A 254 -9.96 28.24 13.30
C LYS A 254 -9.19 28.73 12.07
N ASN A 255 -9.67 28.44 10.86
CA ASN A 255 -9.00 28.85 9.62
C ASN A 255 -9.35 30.28 9.18
N LEU A 256 -10.34 30.91 9.81
CA LEU A 256 -10.74 32.30 9.54
C LEU A 256 -10.05 33.32 10.47
N SER A 257 -9.26 32.88 11.45
CA SER A 257 -8.60 33.75 12.43
C SER A 257 -7.07 33.69 12.40
N GLY A 258 -6.48 33.27 11.28
CA GLY A 258 -5.02 33.20 11.09
C GLY A 258 -4.46 34.44 10.40
N CYS A 259 -4.52 35.59 11.07
CA CYS A 259 -3.47 36.62 11.04
C CYS A 259 -2.80 36.60 12.41
#